data_AF-A0A3M7NWV5-F1
#
_entry.id   AF-A0A3M7NWV5-F1
#
_cell.length_a   1.000
_cell.length_b   1.000
_cell.length_c   1.000
_cell.angle_alpha   90.00
_cell.angle_beta   90.00
_cell.angle_gamma   90.00
#
_symmetry.space_group_name_H-M   'P 1'
#
loop_
_entity.id
_entity.type
_entity.pdbx_description
1 polymer ?
#
loop_
_entity_poly.entity_id
_entity_poly.type
_entity_poly.pdbx_seq_one_letter_code
_entity_poly.pdbx_strand_id
1 'polypeptide(L)'
;MPLRFNIPPVTRVLLGLTVAISFIYNVARYSHRPAGSPAPTASVQPLVPYLALVPAYVIYYPWTLITTVFVEQNIITLLVNGAALYFGGRYFERAWGSRAFLLTLLITSLIPNVLAVPLYITWAAISGRPARAMVPITGGITLQAAFLVACKQIVPEHTVSIYKGMIKLRVKHFPAIFLAVNTISGLVFGTTTALVLSWLGLITTWVYLRFYKRQPDLSSTSPDSGGIKGDASETFAFATFFPEVVQPPIASVCDQIFNVLCTIKLCTPFSDEAVAISNEQAAHREDGGLPDFVKQSRGTKGMSKREEAERRRALALRALDQRLNAATSSRPAEASAATLSEARDQEPVGQADYKPDGN
;
A
#
# COMPACT_ATOMS: atom_id res chain seq x y z
N MET A 1 1.77 22.84 -27.05
CA MET A 1 2.50 22.52 -25.80
C MET A 1 2.67 21.01 -25.72
N PRO A 2 3.89 20.46 -25.64
CA PRO A 2 4.06 19.02 -25.54
C PRO A 2 3.43 18.54 -24.22
N LEU A 3 2.60 17.50 -24.28
CA LEU A 3 2.07 16.83 -23.10
C LEU A 3 3.24 16.34 -22.26
N ARG A 4 3.59 17.08 -21.20
CA ARG A 4 4.59 16.65 -20.21
C ARG A 4 3.96 15.54 -19.38
N PHE A 5 4.03 14.31 -19.88
CA PHE A 5 3.76 13.13 -19.07
C PHE A 5 4.82 13.05 -17.98
N ASN A 6 4.53 13.62 -16.81
CA ASN A 6 5.38 13.55 -15.63
C ASN A 6 5.30 12.14 -15.03
N ILE A 7 5.86 11.17 -15.74
CA ILE A 7 6.05 9.79 -15.28
C ILE A 7 7.44 9.72 -14.67
N PRO A 8 7.56 9.25 -13.41
CA PRO A 8 8.83 9.00 -12.76
C PRO A 8 9.78 8.12 -13.60
N PRO A 9 11.10 8.29 -13.45
CA PRO A 9 12.08 7.68 -14.36
C PRO A 9 12.08 6.15 -14.33
N VAL A 10 12.01 5.52 -13.15
CA VAL A 10 12.06 4.05 -13.06
C VAL A 10 10.80 3.45 -13.66
N THR A 11 9.64 4.01 -13.34
CA THR A 11 8.34 3.59 -13.90
C THR A 11 8.34 3.65 -15.42
N ARG A 12 8.94 4.69 -16.01
CA ARG A 12 9.06 4.83 -17.47
C ARG A 12 9.89 3.70 -18.07
N VAL A 13 11.05 3.41 -17.47
CA VAL A 13 11.93 2.33 -17.92
C VAL A 13 11.23 0.97 -17.80
N LEU A 14 10.57 0.71 -16.67
CA LEU A 14 9.85 -0.55 -16.45
C LEU A 14 8.70 -0.74 -17.43
N LEU A 15 7.92 0.31 -17.72
CA LEU A 15 6.87 0.23 -18.75
C LEU A 15 7.44 -0.08 -20.14
N GLY A 16 8.53 0.59 -20.51
CA GLY A 16 9.23 0.32 -21.77
C GLY A 16 9.74 -1.13 -21.84
N LEU A 17 10.32 -1.62 -20.76
CA LEU A 17 10.78 -3.02 -20.64
C LEU A 17 9.63 -4.01 -20.74
N THR A 18 8.51 -3.79 -20.06
CA THR A 18 7.32 -4.67 -20.16
C THR A 18 6.84 -4.78 -21.60
N VAL A 19 6.73 -3.66 -22.32
CA VAL A 19 6.30 -3.66 -23.72
C VAL A 19 7.33 -4.35 -24.62
N ALA A 20 8.60 -4.00 -24.49
CA ALA A 20 9.67 -4.55 -25.34
C ALA A 20 9.85 -6.06 -25.13
N ILE A 21 9.96 -6.51 -23.87
CA ILE A 21 10.16 -7.93 -23.54
C ILE A 21 8.92 -8.75 -23.91
N SER A 22 7.71 -8.25 -23.65
CA SER A 22 6.48 -8.91 -24.09
C SER A 22 6.40 -9.00 -25.62
N PHE A 23 6.79 -7.96 -26.34
CA PHE A 23 6.83 -7.98 -27.80
C PHE A 23 7.81 -9.04 -28.32
N ILE A 24 9.06 -9.03 -27.83
CA ILE A 24 10.09 -10.00 -28.20
C ILE A 24 9.63 -11.43 -27.89
N TYR A 25 9.07 -11.67 -26.71
CA TYR A 25 8.55 -12.96 -26.31
C TYR A 25 7.45 -13.45 -27.25
N ASN A 26 6.48 -12.58 -27.59
CA ASN A 26 5.39 -12.97 -28.47
C ASN A 26 5.89 -13.22 -29.90
N VAL A 27 6.78 -12.38 -30.45
CA VAL A 27 7.39 -12.63 -31.76
C VAL A 27 8.10 -13.98 -31.79
N ALA A 28 8.94 -14.28 -30.79
CA ALA A 28 9.59 -15.58 -30.67
C ALA A 28 8.59 -16.73 -30.53
N ARG A 29 7.53 -16.55 -29.74
CA ARG A 29 6.47 -17.55 -29.55
C ARG A 29 5.72 -17.83 -30.86
N TYR A 30 5.44 -16.80 -31.67
CA TYR A 30 4.74 -16.94 -32.95
C TYR A 30 5.66 -17.53 -34.03
N SER A 31 6.95 -17.19 -34.04
CA SER A 31 7.91 -17.69 -35.04
C SER A 31 8.23 -19.18 -34.86
N HIS A 32 8.21 -19.69 -33.62
CA HIS A 32 8.48 -21.09 -33.31
C HIS A 32 7.22 -21.97 -33.34
N ARG A 33 6.08 -21.47 -33.83
CA ARG A 33 4.89 -22.31 -34.02
C ARG A 33 5.13 -23.28 -35.19
N PRO A 34 5.06 -24.60 -35.00
CA PRO A 34 5.14 -25.53 -36.11
C PRO A 34 3.96 -25.29 -37.08
N ALA A 35 4.28 -25.13 -38.36
CA ALA A 35 3.29 -24.92 -39.41
C ALA A 35 2.33 -26.13 -39.45
N GLY A 36 1.04 -25.90 -39.16
CA GLY A 36 -0.02 -26.92 -39.28
C GLY A 36 -0.66 -27.42 -37.99
N SER A 37 -0.25 -26.96 -36.80
CA SER A 37 -1.00 -27.30 -35.57
C SER A 37 -2.28 -26.46 -35.46
N PRO A 38 -3.47 -27.07 -35.26
CA PRO A 38 -4.66 -26.33 -34.88
C PRO A 38 -4.44 -25.64 -33.52
N ALA A 39 -5.30 -24.67 -33.20
CA ALA A 39 -5.28 -23.80 -32.00
C ALA A 39 -4.60 -24.42 -30.77
N PRO A 40 -3.84 -23.63 -29.98
CA PRO A 40 -2.92 -24.14 -28.95
C PRO A 40 -3.63 -25.12 -28.02
N THR A 41 -3.43 -26.42 -28.26
CA THR A 41 -3.76 -27.46 -27.30
C THR A 41 -2.79 -27.29 -26.14
N ALA A 42 -3.27 -27.49 -24.91
CA ALA A 42 -2.51 -27.26 -23.67
C ALA A 42 -1.19 -28.05 -23.58
N SER A 43 -0.93 -28.98 -24.51
CA SER A 43 0.25 -29.85 -24.55
C SER A 43 1.45 -29.30 -25.32
N VAL A 44 1.29 -28.28 -26.18
CA VAL A 44 2.41 -27.74 -26.99
C VAL A 44 2.37 -26.21 -26.99
N GLN A 45 2.69 -25.59 -25.86
CA GLN A 45 3.03 -24.17 -25.87
C GLN A 45 4.46 -23.99 -26.39
N PRO A 46 4.70 -23.09 -27.36
CA PRO A 46 6.06 -22.79 -27.82
C PRO A 46 6.88 -22.31 -26.63
N LEU A 47 7.90 -23.09 -26.26
CA LEU A 47 8.72 -22.80 -25.11
C LEU A 47 9.79 -21.80 -25.53
N VAL A 48 9.76 -20.60 -24.95
CA VAL A 48 10.81 -19.59 -25.09
C VAL A 48 11.54 -19.51 -23.73
N PRO A 49 12.34 -20.53 -23.38
CA PRO A 49 12.86 -20.72 -22.02
C PRO A 49 13.91 -19.68 -21.62
N TYR A 50 14.34 -18.82 -22.55
CA TYR A 50 15.31 -17.76 -22.29
C TYR A 50 14.65 -16.43 -21.88
N LEU A 51 13.33 -16.27 -22.04
CA LEU A 51 12.57 -15.07 -21.59
C LEU A 51 11.56 -15.41 -20.49
N ALA A 52 10.84 -16.52 -20.63
CA ALA A 52 9.88 -17.00 -19.63
C ALA A 52 10.56 -17.95 -18.63
N LEU A 53 10.11 -17.89 -17.38
CA LEU A 53 10.62 -18.78 -16.33
C LEU A 53 10.03 -20.17 -16.51
N VAL A 54 10.87 -21.14 -16.88
CA VAL A 54 10.50 -22.55 -16.92
C VAL A 54 11.24 -23.27 -15.80
N PRO A 55 10.55 -23.82 -14.79
CA PRO A 55 11.19 -24.44 -13.62
C PRO A 55 12.27 -25.47 -13.98
N ALA A 56 12.04 -26.30 -15.00
CA ALA A 56 13.00 -27.29 -15.46
C ALA A 56 14.29 -26.71 -16.10
N TYR A 57 14.24 -25.49 -16.63
CA TYR A 57 15.37 -24.86 -17.35
C TYR A 57 16.02 -23.68 -16.60
N VAL A 58 15.54 -23.35 -15.39
CA VAL A 58 16.00 -22.16 -14.66
C VAL A 58 17.50 -22.17 -14.36
N ILE A 59 18.11 -23.35 -14.18
CA ILE A 59 19.55 -23.49 -13.93
C ILE A 59 20.36 -23.04 -15.15
N TYR A 60 19.85 -23.28 -16.36
CA TYR A 60 20.49 -22.86 -17.61
C TYR A 60 20.23 -21.38 -17.91
N TYR A 61 19.05 -20.87 -17.55
CA TYR A 61 18.61 -19.51 -17.82
C TYR A 61 18.19 -18.77 -16.54
N PRO A 62 19.11 -18.49 -15.60
CA PRO A 62 18.77 -17.96 -14.27
C PRO A 62 18.17 -16.55 -14.31
N TRP A 63 18.48 -15.75 -15.33
CA TRP A 63 17.92 -14.41 -15.51
C TRP A 63 16.40 -14.43 -15.72
N THR A 64 15.81 -15.58 -16.10
CA THR A 64 14.36 -15.74 -16.27
C THR A 64 13.58 -15.49 -15.00
N LEU A 65 14.20 -15.63 -13.83
CA LEU A 65 13.63 -15.26 -12.53
C LEU A 65 13.27 -13.77 -12.43
N ILE A 66 13.93 -12.92 -13.22
CA ILE A 66 13.64 -11.48 -13.27
C ILE A 66 12.86 -11.14 -14.54
N THR A 67 13.27 -11.65 -15.70
CA THR A 67 12.66 -11.26 -16.98
C THR A 67 11.20 -11.68 -17.10
N THR A 68 10.80 -12.80 -16.47
CA THR A 68 9.43 -13.35 -16.55
C THR A 68 8.34 -12.35 -16.14
N VAL A 69 8.68 -11.44 -15.23
CA VAL A 69 7.79 -10.41 -14.68
C VAL A 69 7.31 -9.43 -15.75
N PHE A 70 8.13 -9.24 -16.79
CA PHE A 70 7.90 -8.35 -17.92
C PHE A 70 7.30 -9.07 -19.14
N VAL A 71 7.09 -10.39 -19.04
CA VAL A 71 6.59 -11.23 -20.13
C VAL A 71 5.09 -11.40 -20.00
N GLU A 72 4.34 -10.80 -20.91
CA GLU A 72 2.88 -10.95 -21.00
C GLU A 72 2.49 -11.70 -22.28
N GLN A 73 1.60 -12.68 -22.13
CA GLN A 73 1.22 -13.58 -23.22
C GLN A 73 0.14 -13.01 -24.14
N ASN A 74 -0.68 -12.08 -23.64
CA ASN A 74 -1.84 -11.54 -24.34
C ASN A 74 -1.89 -10.02 -24.20
N ILE A 75 -2.50 -9.35 -25.18
CA ILE A 75 -2.66 -7.89 -25.14
C ILE A 75 -3.46 -7.43 -23.91
N ILE A 76 -4.46 -8.21 -23.49
CA ILE A 76 -5.28 -7.88 -22.31
C ILE A 76 -4.43 -7.91 -21.04
N THR A 77 -3.63 -8.97 -20.83
CA THR A 77 -2.78 -9.07 -19.64
C THR A 77 -1.65 -8.03 -19.66
N LEU A 78 -1.13 -7.72 -20.86
CA LEU A 78 -0.21 -6.61 -21.07
C LEU A 78 -0.82 -5.25 -20.69
N LEU A 79 -2.06 -4.97 -21.09
CA LEU A 79 -2.75 -3.73 -20.74
C LEU A 79 -3.04 -3.66 -19.23
N VAL A 80 -3.46 -4.76 -18.61
CA VAL A 80 -3.72 -4.81 -17.16
C VAL A 80 -2.42 -4.60 -16.37
N ASN A 81 -1.35 -5.32 -16.71
CA ASN A 81 -0.06 -5.18 -16.05
C ASN A 81 0.57 -3.79 -16.33
N GLY A 82 0.45 -3.30 -17.57
CA GLY A 82 0.87 -1.96 -17.95
C GLY A 82 0.13 -0.85 -17.19
N ALA A 83 -1.19 -0.99 -17.00
CA ALA A 83 -1.98 -0.08 -16.18
C ALA A 83 -1.55 -0.16 -14.70
N ALA A 84 -1.36 -1.36 -14.15
CA ALA A 84 -0.88 -1.55 -12.78
C ALA A 84 0.49 -0.90 -12.57
N LEU A 85 1.44 -1.09 -13.49
CA LEU A 85 2.76 -0.44 -13.46
C LEU A 85 2.67 1.08 -13.63
N TYR A 86 1.80 1.57 -14.52
CA TYR A 86 1.64 3.00 -14.75
C TYR A 86 1.07 3.71 -13.52
N PHE A 87 -0.07 3.24 -12.99
CA PHE A 87 -0.72 3.87 -11.84
C PHE A 87 0.03 3.59 -10.54
N GLY A 88 0.41 2.33 -10.30
CA GLY A 88 1.16 1.91 -9.14
C GLY A 88 2.56 2.52 -9.11
N GLY A 89 3.32 2.43 -10.20
CA GLY A 89 4.67 3.00 -10.27
C GLY A 89 4.68 4.51 -10.08
N ARG A 90 3.77 5.24 -10.75
CA ARG A 90 3.65 6.69 -10.56
C ARG A 90 3.37 7.09 -9.11
N TYR A 91 2.62 6.26 -8.39
CA TYR A 91 2.26 6.50 -7.00
C TYR A 91 3.41 6.11 -6.05
N PHE A 92 3.86 4.87 -6.10
CA PHE A 92 4.85 4.32 -5.18
C PHE A 92 6.27 4.83 -5.41
N GLU A 93 6.67 5.11 -6.66
CA GLU A 93 7.98 5.70 -6.93
C GLU A 93 8.12 7.10 -6.31
N ARG A 94 7.00 7.84 -6.25
CA ARG A 94 6.96 9.14 -5.54
C ARG A 94 6.88 8.99 -4.04
N ALA A 95 6.11 8.01 -3.55
CA ALA A 95 5.94 7.78 -2.12
C ALA A 95 7.21 7.24 -1.45
N TRP A 96 8.01 6.41 -2.16
CA TRP A 96 9.16 5.72 -1.60
C TRP A 96 10.51 6.20 -2.15
N GLY A 97 10.50 6.96 -3.24
CA GLY A 97 11.70 7.26 -4.01
C GLY A 97 12.12 6.11 -4.93
N SER A 98 12.85 6.45 -6.01
CA SER A 98 13.20 5.52 -7.08
C SER A 98 14.00 4.31 -6.64
N ARG A 99 14.96 4.47 -5.72
CA ARG A 99 15.80 3.36 -5.23
C ARG A 99 15.00 2.35 -4.43
N ALA A 100 14.24 2.80 -3.43
CA ALA A 100 13.45 1.92 -2.59
C ALA A 100 12.31 1.26 -3.38
N PHE A 101 11.72 1.99 -4.33
CA PHE A 101 10.73 1.45 -5.25
C PHE A 101 11.30 0.30 -6.10
N LEU A 102 12.45 0.51 -6.74
CA LEU A 102 13.08 -0.53 -7.57
C LEU A 102 13.48 -1.76 -6.74
N LEU A 103 14.05 -1.56 -5.55
CA LEU A 103 14.39 -2.67 -4.64
C LEU A 103 13.14 -3.43 -4.19
N THR A 104 12.06 -2.71 -3.88
CA THR A 104 10.78 -3.33 -3.50
C THR A 104 10.26 -4.19 -4.65
N LEU A 105 10.25 -3.68 -5.88
CA LEU A 105 9.81 -4.46 -7.04
C LEU A 105 10.70 -5.67 -7.29
N LEU A 106 12.02 -5.51 -7.22
CA LEU A 106 12.96 -6.61 -7.43
C LEU A 106 12.75 -7.72 -6.40
N ILE A 107 12.64 -7.39 -5.12
CA ILE A 107 12.47 -8.37 -4.04
C ILE A 107 11.12 -9.06 -4.14
N THR A 108 10.05 -8.28 -4.34
CA THR A 108 8.68 -8.79 -4.42
C THR A 108 8.39 -9.57 -5.71
N SER A 109 9.25 -9.46 -6.72
CA SER A 109 9.16 -10.28 -7.92
C SER A 109 10.11 -11.48 -7.91
N LEU A 110 11.35 -11.30 -7.43
CA LEU A 110 12.39 -12.34 -7.44
C LEU A 110 12.08 -13.47 -6.46
N ILE A 111 11.72 -13.15 -5.21
CA ILE A 111 11.48 -14.16 -4.18
C ILE A 111 10.32 -15.10 -4.56
N PRO A 112 9.14 -14.62 -5.00
CA PRO A 112 8.06 -15.51 -5.41
C PRO A 112 8.47 -16.41 -6.58
N ASN A 113 9.25 -15.89 -7.52
CA ASN A 113 9.73 -16.68 -8.67
C ASN A 113 10.72 -17.77 -8.21
N VAL A 114 11.63 -17.45 -7.31
CA VAL A 114 12.56 -18.42 -6.69
C VAL A 114 11.80 -19.49 -5.91
N LEU A 115 10.75 -19.12 -5.16
CA LEU A 115 9.91 -20.06 -4.42
C LEU A 115 9.00 -20.90 -5.33
N ALA A 116 8.56 -20.35 -6.45
CA ALA A 116 7.70 -21.06 -7.40
C ALA A 116 8.44 -22.21 -8.11
N VAL A 117 9.74 -22.07 -8.38
CA VAL A 117 10.54 -23.12 -9.03
C VAL A 117 10.48 -24.47 -8.28
N PRO A 118 10.94 -24.57 -7.01
CA PRO A 118 10.91 -25.84 -6.28
C PRO A 118 9.47 -26.30 -6.03
N LEU A 119 8.51 -25.39 -5.87
CA LEU A 119 7.10 -25.74 -5.75
C LEU A 119 6.59 -26.47 -7.01
N TYR A 120 6.91 -25.98 -8.21
CA TYR A 120 6.50 -26.62 -9.47
C TYR A 120 7.24 -27.92 -9.72
N ILE A 121 8.54 -28.01 -9.37
CA ILE A 121 9.33 -29.24 -9.49
C ILE A 121 8.78 -30.33 -8.55
N THR A 122 8.56 -30.00 -7.28
CA THR A 122 8.00 -30.94 -6.29
C THR A 122 6.58 -31.34 -6.66
N TRP A 123 5.76 -30.39 -7.13
CA TRP A 123 4.41 -30.70 -7.59
C TRP A 123 4.41 -31.64 -8.80
N ALA A 124 5.34 -31.46 -9.75
CA ALA A 124 5.52 -32.36 -10.88
C ALA A 124 5.92 -33.77 -10.42
N ALA A 125 6.86 -33.87 -9.46
CA ALA A 125 7.31 -35.14 -8.88
C ALA A 125 6.18 -35.89 -8.16
N ILE A 126 5.45 -35.21 -7.27
CA ILE A 126 4.33 -35.81 -6.51
C ILE A 126 3.18 -36.21 -7.44
N SER A 127 2.88 -35.40 -8.46
CA SER A 127 1.79 -35.71 -9.41
C SER A 127 2.15 -36.79 -10.43
N GLY A 128 3.42 -37.22 -10.51
CA GLY A 128 3.91 -38.10 -11.58
C GLY A 128 3.78 -37.49 -12.99
N ARG A 129 3.66 -36.16 -13.11
CA ARG A 129 3.42 -35.47 -14.38
C ARG A 129 4.57 -34.49 -14.67
N PRO A 130 5.63 -34.91 -15.39
CA PRO A 130 6.80 -34.08 -15.64
C PRO A 130 6.47 -32.80 -16.44
N ALA A 131 5.40 -32.83 -17.25
CA ALA A 131 4.91 -31.67 -17.99
C ALA A 131 4.63 -30.45 -17.10
N ARG A 132 4.32 -30.63 -15.80
CA ARG A 132 4.10 -29.48 -14.90
C ARG A 132 5.36 -28.65 -14.67
N ALA A 133 6.54 -29.27 -14.60
CA ALA A 133 7.81 -28.55 -14.44
C ALA A 133 8.23 -27.80 -15.72
N MET A 134 7.58 -28.12 -16.85
CA MET A 134 7.77 -27.47 -18.14
C MET A 134 6.79 -26.33 -18.40
N VAL A 135 5.84 -26.06 -17.48
CA VAL A 135 4.88 -24.95 -17.64
C VAL A 135 5.61 -23.62 -17.51
N PRO A 136 5.53 -22.72 -18.52
CA PRO A 136 6.15 -21.41 -18.45
C PRO A 136 5.39 -20.52 -17.44
N ILE A 137 6.09 -20.11 -16.39
CA ILE A 137 5.66 -19.08 -15.46
C ILE A 137 5.94 -17.74 -16.12
N THR A 138 4.89 -16.95 -16.35
CA THR A 138 4.93 -15.63 -17.02
C THR A 138 3.95 -14.67 -16.36
N GLY A 139 4.22 -13.37 -16.47
CA GLY A 139 3.30 -12.30 -16.14
C GLY A 139 3.65 -11.52 -14.88
N GLY A 140 3.14 -10.29 -14.80
CA GLY A 140 3.37 -9.36 -13.68
C GLY A 140 2.45 -9.57 -12.48
N ILE A 141 1.92 -10.77 -12.24
CA ILE A 141 0.95 -11.05 -11.16
C ILE A 141 1.56 -10.75 -9.79
N THR A 142 2.85 -11.02 -9.61
CA THR A 142 3.60 -10.70 -8.39
C THR A 142 3.69 -9.19 -8.17
N LEU A 143 3.87 -8.40 -9.22
CA LEU A 143 3.85 -6.93 -9.16
C LEU A 143 2.46 -6.39 -8.80
N GLN A 144 1.41 -6.96 -9.38
CA GLN A 144 0.03 -6.59 -9.06
C GLN A 144 -0.28 -6.86 -7.59
N ALA A 145 0.09 -8.05 -7.09
CA ALA A 145 -0.02 -8.36 -5.67
C ALA A 145 0.77 -7.36 -4.82
N ALA A 146 2.01 -7.04 -5.23
CA ALA A 146 2.86 -6.12 -4.49
C ALA A 146 2.25 -4.71 -4.38
N PHE A 147 1.72 -4.19 -5.48
CA PHE A 147 1.04 -2.89 -5.50
C PHE A 147 -0.23 -2.88 -4.66
N LEU A 148 -1.01 -3.95 -4.65
CA LEU A 148 -2.23 -4.02 -3.82
C LEU A 148 -1.89 -4.04 -2.33
N VAL A 149 -0.88 -4.82 -1.93
CA VAL A 149 -0.40 -4.85 -0.54
C VAL A 149 0.14 -3.48 -0.12
N ALA A 150 0.93 -2.85 -0.99
CA ALA A 150 1.46 -1.51 -0.75
C ALA A 150 0.36 -0.43 -0.69
N CYS A 151 -0.69 -0.56 -1.51
CA CYS A 151 -1.86 0.32 -1.46
C CYS A 151 -2.56 0.21 -0.11
N LYS A 152 -2.74 -1.01 0.41
CA LYS A 152 -3.28 -1.23 1.76
C LYS A 152 -2.39 -0.57 2.82
N GLN A 153 -1.07 -0.66 2.71
CA GLN A 153 -0.14 -0.08 3.68
C GLN A 153 -0.22 1.45 3.75
N ILE A 154 -0.30 2.12 2.59
CA ILE A 154 -0.18 3.59 2.53
C ILE A 154 -1.56 4.27 2.63
N VAL A 155 -2.61 3.69 2.03
CA VAL A 155 -3.94 4.34 1.96
C VAL A 155 -5.06 3.32 2.20
N PRO A 156 -5.13 2.71 3.39
CA PRO A 156 -6.12 1.67 3.69
C PRO A 156 -7.57 2.15 3.57
N GLU A 157 -7.84 3.40 3.98
CA GLU A 157 -9.19 3.95 4.14
C GLU A 157 -9.74 4.67 2.90
N HIS A 158 -8.95 4.82 1.84
CA HIS A 158 -9.47 5.43 0.61
C HIS A 158 -10.56 4.54 -0.01
N THR A 159 -11.73 5.14 -0.22
CA THR A 159 -12.88 4.48 -0.85
C THR A 159 -12.83 4.73 -2.35
N VAL A 160 -12.72 3.66 -3.13
CA VAL A 160 -12.93 3.74 -4.58
C VAL A 160 -14.40 3.47 -4.84
N SER A 161 -15.06 4.41 -5.51
CA SER A 161 -16.42 4.21 -6.02
C SER A 161 -16.33 3.58 -7.41
N ILE A 162 -16.84 2.37 -7.53
CA ILE A 162 -16.94 1.65 -8.80
C ILE A 162 -18.36 1.87 -9.35
N TYR A 163 -18.47 1.97 -10.69
CA TYR A 163 -19.74 2.05 -11.41
C TYR A 163 -20.64 3.22 -10.98
N LYS A 164 -20.24 4.47 -11.30
CA LYS A 164 -20.99 5.71 -10.99
C LYS A 164 -21.41 5.84 -9.51
N GLY A 165 -20.69 5.22 -8.57
CA GLY A 165 -20.97 5.35 -7.13
C GLY A 165 -21.82 4.24 -6.52
N MET A 166 -22.24 3.22 -7.28
CA MET A 166 -23.09 2.15 -6.77
C MET A 166 -22.37 1.22 -5.79
N ILE A 167 -21.07 0.98 -5.98
CA ILE A 167 -20.28 0.13 -5.10
C ILE A 167 -19.14 0.95 -4.53
N LYS A 168 -19.14 1.15 -3.21
CA LYS A 168 -18.07 1.82 -2.47
C LYS A 168 -17.23 0.74 -1.78
N LEU A 169 -15.99 0.58 -2.22
CA LEU A 169 -15.08 -0.41 -1.67
C LEU A 169 -13.83 0.29 -1.14
N ARG A 170 -13.46 -0.01 0.12
CA ARG A 170 -12.20 0.47 0.69
C ARG A 170 -11.02 -0.33 0.13
N VAL A 171 -9.91 0.36 -0.14
CA VAL A 171 -8.68 -0.22 -0.71
C VAL A 171 -8.16 -1.40 0.12
N LYS A 172 -8.36 -1.41 1.45
CA LYS A 172 -7.96 -2.54 2.32
C LYS A 172 -8.49 -3.92 1.90
N HIS A 173 -9.60 -3.99 1.16
CA HIS A 173 -10.18 -5.25 0.68
C HIS A 173 -9.62 -5.71 -0.67
N PHE A 174 -8.91 -4.85 -1.42
CA PHE A 174 -8.45 -5.18 -2.77
C PHE A 174 -7.48 -6.37 -2.79
N PRO A 175 -6.50 -6.50 -1.86
CA PRO A 175 -5.64 -7.68 -1.82
C PRO A 175 -6.42 -8.99 -1.64
N ALA A 176 -7.42 -9.03 -0.75
CA ALA A 176 -8.22 -10.24 -0.54
C ALA A 176 -9.08 -10.58 -1.76
N ILE A 177 -9.69 -9.58 -2.42
CA ILE A 177 -10.45 -9.80 -3.65
C ILE A 177 -9.53 -10.33 -4.74
N PHE A 178 -8.33 -9.76 -4.90
CA PHE A 178 -7.35 -10.23 -5.85
C PHE A 178 -6.92 -11.69 -5.59
N LEU A 179 -6.67 -12.06 -4.32
CA LEU A 179 -6.39 -13.45 -3.95
C LEU A 179 -7.58 -14.36 -4.26
N ALA A 180 -8.80 -13.95 -3.90
CA ALA A 180 -10.01 -14.74 -4.12
C ALA A 180 -10.24 -14.98 -5.62
N VAL A 181 -10.14 -13.95 -6.45
CA VAL A 181 -10.29 -14.05 -7.91
C VAL A 181 -9.26 -15.00 -8.52
N ASN A 182 -7.97 -14.85 -8.16
CA ASN A 182 -6.92 -15.73 -8.69
C ASN A 182 -7.04 -17.18 -8.16
N THR A 183 -7.50 -17.36 -6.93
CA THR A 183 -7.72 -18.69 -6.34
C THR A 183 -8.89 -19.41 -7.00
N ILE A 184 -10.02 -18.74 -7.15
CA ILE A 184 -11.20 -19.28 -7.85
C ILE A 184 -10.86 -19.55 -9.31
N SER A 185 -10.17 -18.61 -9.99
CA SER A 185 -9.73 -18.82 -11.37
C SER A 185 -8.79 -20.02 -11.51
N GLY A 186 -7.87 -20.20 -10.57
CA GLY A 186 -6.96 -21.34 -10.55
C GLY A 186 -7.70 -22.67 -10.39
N LEU A 187 -8.74 -22.72 -9.56
CA LEU A 187 -9.53 -23.91 -9.31
C LEU A 187 -10.52 -24.23 -10.45
N VAL A 188 -11.18 -23.21 -11.00
CA VAL A 188 -12.24 -23.36 -12.01
C VAL A 188 -11.69 -23.46 -13.43
N PHE A 189 -10.75 -22.56 -13.79
CA PHE A 189 -10.20 -22.46 -15.15
C PHE A 189 -8.80 -23.09 -15.28
N GLY A 190 -8.24 -23.64 -14.20
CA GLY A 190 -6.92 -24.28 -14.22
C GLY A 190 -5.75 -23.29 -14.35
N THR A 191 -5.95 -22.00 -14.06
CA THR A 191 -4.89 -20.97 -14.06
C THR A 191 -4.01 -21.08 -12.80
N THR A 192 -3.36 -22.22 -12.62
CA THR A 192 -2.59 -22.55 -11.41
C THR A 192 -1.40 -21.62 -11.20
N THR A 193 -0.79 -21.10 -12.26
CA THR A 193 0.29 -20.10 -12.18
C THR A 193 -0.17 -18.80 -11.56
N ALA A 194 -1.34 -18.30 -11.95
CA ALA A 194 -1.91 -17.09 -11.38
C ALA A 194 -2.25 -17.27 -9.90
N LEU A 195 -2.84 -18.43 -9.55
CA LEU A 195 -3.12 -18.79 -8.16
C LEU A 195 -1.83 -18.77 -7.32
N VAL A 196 -0.82 -19.56 -7.71
CA VAL A 196 0.42 -19.68 -6.94
C VAL A 196 1.13 -18.33 -6.80
N LEU A 197 1.31 -17.59 -7.89
CA LEU A 197 2.02 -16.32 -7.86
C LEU A 197 1.27 -15.24 -7.09
N SER A 198 -0.07 -15.24 -7.10
CA SER A 198 -0.85 -14.29 -6.32
C SER A 198 -0.62 -14.46 -4.81
N TRP A 199 -0.59 -15.70 -4.32
CA TRP A 199 -0.30 -16.03 -2.92
C TRP A 199 1.14 -15.74 -2.54
N LEU A 200 2.10 -16.26 -3.33
CA LEU A 200 3.53 -16.04 -3.06
C LEU A 200 3.89 -14.55 -3.13
N GLY A 201 3.35 -13.82 -4.12
CA GLY A 201 3.55 -12.38 -4.29
C GLY A 201 2.98 -11.57 -3.13
N LEU A 202 1.77 -11.90 -2.67
CA LEU A 202 1.16 -11.22 -1.53
C LEU A 202 1.93 -11.49 -0.24
N ILE A 203 2.23 -12.76 0.06
CA ILE A 203 2.95 -13.15 1.29
C ILE A 203 4.34 -12.50 1.29
N THR A 204 5.09 -12.63 0.19
CA THR A 204 6.43 -12.03 0.08
C THR A 204 6.37 -10.51 0.27
N THR A 205 5.42 -9.84 -0.38
CA THR A 205 5.31 -8.38 -0.25
C THR A 205 4.93 -7.97 1.15
N TRP A 206 3.97 -8.65 1.77
CA TRP A 206 3.59 -8.37 3.14
C TRP A 206 4.77 -8.57 4.08
N VAL A 207 5.49 -9.70 4.00
CA VAL A 207 6.69 -9.96 4.81
C VAL A 207 7.74 -8.87 4.59
N TYR A 208 8.03 -8.53 3.33
CA TYR A 208 9.02 -7.50 3.00
C TYR A 208 8.65 -6.13 3.58
N LEU A 209 7.40 -5.69 3.39
CA LEU A 209 6.94 -4.39 3.86
C LEU A 209 6.76 -4.33 5.39
N ARG A 210 6.34 -5.44 6.03
CA ARG A 210 6.10 -5.54 7.47
C ARG A 210 7.40 -5.61 8.27
N PHE A 211 8.43 -6.31 7.76
CA PHE A 211 9.64 -6.63 8.53
C PHE A 211 10.95 -6.03 8.00
N TYR A 212 11.06 -5.72 6.71
CA TYR A 212 12.36 -5.41 6.09
C TYR A 212 12.46 -4.01 5.51
N LYS A 213 11.42 -3.51 4.84
CA LYS A 213 11.46 -2.20 4.19
C LYS A 213 11.53 -1.10 5.25
N ARG A 214 12.55 -0.25 5.18
CA ARG A 214 12.68 0.92 6.05
C ARG A 214 11.66 1.98 5.65
N GLN A 215 10.92 2.50 6.62
CA GLN A 215 10.03 3.64 6.42
C GLN A 215 10.80 4.94 6.64
N PRO A 216 10.49 6.01 5.87
CA PRO A 216 11.08 7.31 6.13
C PRO A 216 10.62 7.81 7.50
N ASP A 217 11.57 8.24 8.31
CA ASP A 217 11.29 8.82 9.62
C ASP A 217 10.73 10.23 9.42
N LEU A 218 9.50 10.47 9.87
CA LEU A 218 8.85 11.78 9.74
C LEU A 218 9.03 12.64 11.01
N SER A 219 9.47 12.04 12.11
CA SER A 219 9.63 12.72 13.41
C SER A 219 11.07 13.16 13.67
N SER A 220 12.06 12.65 12.94
CA SER A 220 13.44 13.08 13.05
C SER A 220 13.77 14.21 12.06
N THR A 221 14.33 15.29 12.58
CA THR A 221 14.94 16.37 11.77
C THR A 221 16.36 16.04 11.33
N SER A 222 16.88 14.86 11.68
CA SER A 222 18.23 14.42 11.36
C SER A 222 18.21 13.54 10.11
N PRO A 223 18.90 13.91 9.01
CA PRO A 223 18.92 13.14 7.76
C PRO A 223 19.56 11.74 7.87
N ASP A 224 20.16 11.44 9.02
CA ASP A 224 20.88 10.20 9.34
C ASP A 224 20.19 9.34 10.42
N SER A 225 19.02 9.73 10.96
CA SER A 225 18.24 8.75 11.73
C SER A 225 17.71 7.75 10.72
N GLY A 226 18.35 6.59 10.66
CA GLY A 226 17.83 5.53 9.84
C GLY A 226 16.43 5.21 10.37
N GLY A 227 15.39 5.44 9.56
CA GLY A 227 14.01 5.31 10.01
C GLY A 227 13.59 3.90 10.47
N ILE A 228 12.32 3.74 10.82
CA ILE A 228 11.83 2.50 11.41
C ILE A 228 11.91 1.35 10.39
N LYS A 229 12.43 0.20 10.83
CA LYS A 229 12.52 -1.00 10.01
C LYS A 229 11.17 -1.69 9.97
N GLY A 230 10.61 -1.85 8.77
CA GLY A 230 9.31 -2.47 8.58
C GLY A 230 8.16 -1.53 8.95
N ASP A 231 6.99 -2.11 9.14
CA ASP A 231 5.78 -1.43 9.57
C ASP A 231 5.20 -2.24 10.71
N ALA A 232 5.37 -1.78 11.95
CA ALA A 232 4.99 -2.53 13.13
C ALA A 232 3.48 -2.46 13.46
N SER A 233 2.69 -1.78 12.61
CA SER A 233 1.31 -1.46 12.91
C SER A 233 0.38 -2.69 12.95
N GLU A 234 -0.63 -2.61 13.82
CA GLU A 234 -1.70 -3.61 13.92
C GLU A 234 -2.62 -3.56 12.69
N THR A 235 -2.82 -2.37 12.13
CA THR A 235 -3.64 -2.16 10.92
C THR A 235 -3.05 -2.86 9.69
N PHE A 236 -1.73 -3.09 9.67
CA PHE A 236 -1.02 -3.82 8.62
C PHE A 236 -0.71 -5.30 8.98
N ALA A 237 -1.32 -5.86 10.03
CA ALA A 237 -1.25 -7.29 10.33
C ALA A 237 -1.79 -8.15 9.17
N PHE A 238 -1.33 -9.41 9.07
CA PHE A 238 -1.75 -10.30 7.98
C PHE A 238 -3.26 -10.62 8.04
N ALA A 239 -3.81 -10.78 9.25
CA ALA A 239 -5.22 -11.08 9.44
C ALA A 239 -6.12 -9.97 8.85
N THR A 240 -5.74 -8.70 8.97
CA THR A 240 -6.54 -7.56 8.50
C THR A 240 -6.60 -7.45 6.97
N PHE A 241 -5.92 -8.33 6.21
CA PHE A 241 -6.13 -8.44 4.76
C PHE A 241 -7.47 -9.09 4.43
N PHE A 242 -8.05 -9.86 5.36
CA PHE A 242 -9.28 -10.62 5.16
C PHE A 242 -10.47 -9.95 5.87
N PRO A 243 -11.72 -10.32 5.52
CA PRO A 243 -12.92 -9.81 6.20
C PRO A 243 -12.93 -10.11 7.70
N GLU A 244 -13.51 -9.22 8.50
CA GLU A 244 -13.51 -9.26 9.98
C GLU A 244 -13.90 -10.63 10.57
N VAL A 245 -14.87 -11.31 9.95
CA VAL A 245 -15.37 -12.63 10.40
C VAL A 245 -14.27 -13.70 10.43
N VAL A 246 -13.30 -13.65 9.51
CA VAL A 246 -12.23 -14.65 9.41
C VAL A 246 -10.91 -14.18 10.01
N GLN A 247 -10.81 -12.94 10.50
CA GLN A 247 -9.56 -12.42 11.05
C GLN A 247 -9.11 -13.14 12.33
N PRO A 248 -9.96 -13.40 13.34
CA PRO A 248 -9.51 -14.01 14.59
C PRO A 248 -8.79 -15.37 14.42
N PRO A 249 -9.31 -16.35 13.65
CA PRO A 249 -8.60 -17.61 13.46
C PRO A 249 -7.29 -17.42 12.70
N ILE A 250 -7.26 -16.53 11.70
CA ILE A 250 -6.05 -16.25 10.93
C ILE A 250 -4.99 -15.59 11.81
N ALA A 251 -5.38 -14.62 12.65
CA ALA A 251 -4.49 -13.95 13.59
C ALA A 251 -3.82 -14.96 14.52
N SER A 252 -4.59 -15.84 15.16
CA SER A 252 -4.06 -16.87 16.06
C SER A 252 -3.01 -17.76 15.38
N VAL A 253 -3.26 -18.19 14.14
CA VAL A 253 -2.31 -19.00 13.37
C VAL A 253 -1.06 -18.19 13.02
N CYS A 254 -1.22 -16.94 12.58
CA CYS A 254 -0.10 -16.06 12.26
C CYS A 254 0.78 -15.77 13.48
N ASP A 255 0.19 -15.54 14.65
CA ASP A 255 0.92 -15.27 15.89
C ASP A 255 1.71 -16.49 16.34
N GLN A 256 1.14 -17.69 16.23
CA GLN A 256 1.86 -18.95 16.49
C GLN A 256 3.06 -19.11 15.56
N ILE A 257 2.86 -18.90 14.25
CA ILE A 257 3.96 -18.95 13.27
C ILE A 257 5.03 -17.92 13.64
N PHE A 258 4.64 -16.69 13.94
CA PHE A 258 5.57 -15.63 14.32
C PHE A 258 6.37 -15.97 15.57
N ASN A 259 5.73 -16.50 16.61
CA ASN A 259 6.39 -16.94 17.84
C ASN A 259 7.40 -18.05 17.58
N VAL A 260 7.06 -19.03 16.72
CA VAL A 260 7.99 -20.08 16.30
C VAL A 260 9.17 -19.46 15.54
N LEU A 261 8.91 -18.55 14.59
CA LEU A 261 9.95 -17.86 13.83
C LEU A 261 10.90 -17.02 14.70
N CYS A 262 10.39 -16.39 15.76
CA CYS A 262 11.19 -15.71 16.76
C CYS A 262 12.01 -16.67 17.62
N THR A 263 11.42 -17.82 17.99
CA THR A 263 12.12 -18.87 18.77
C THR A 263 13.31 -19.43 17.99
N ILE A 264 13.17 -19.66 16.68
CA ILE A 264 14.27 -20.11 15.81
C ILE A 264 15.21 -18.96 15.37
N LYS A 265 15.04 -17.75 15.92
CA LYS A 265 15.82 -16.54 15.61
C LYS A 265 15.81 -16.14 14.13
N LEU A 266 14.79 -16.55 13.37
CA LEU A 266 14.61 -16.13 11.97
C LEU A 266 13.93 -14.75 11.90
N CYS A 267 13.11 -14.40 12.90
CA CYS A 267 12.47 -13.10 13.04
C CYS A 267 12.83 -12.43 14.37
N THR A 268 13.01 -11.11 14.34
CA THR A 268 13.15 -10.30 15.56
C THR A 268 11.78 -9.79 16.02
N PRO A 269 11.41 -9.94 17.29
CA PRO A 269 10.20 -9.32 17.81
C PRO A 269 10.29 -7.80 17.67
N PHE A 270 9.15 -7.16 17.44
CA PHE A 270 9.07 -5.70 17.46
C PHE A 270 9.18 -5.22 18.91
N SER A 271 9.87 -4.10 19.14
CA SER A 271 9.80 -3.41 20.43
C SER A 271 8.47 -2.68 20.56
N ASP A 272 7.97 -2.56 21.78
CA ASP A 272 6.71 -1.86 22.06
C ASP A 272 6.75 -0.41 21.56
N GLU A 273 7.92 0.24 21.66
CA GLU A 273 8.17 1.57 21.10
C GLU A 273 7.99 1.61 19.57
N ALA A 274 8.54 0.63 18.84
CA ALA A 274 8.41 0.58 17.39
C ALA A 274 6.96 0.32 16.95
N VAL A 275 6.22 -0.48 17.74
CA VAL A 275 4.79 -0.72 17.54
C VAL A 275 3.99 0.56 17.76
N ALA A 276 4.23 1.28 18.87
CA ALA A 276 3.55 2.53 19.17
C ALA A 276 3.77 3.58 18.06
N ILE A 277 5.03 3.80 17.65
CA ILE A 277 5.33 4.76 16.57
C ILE A 277 4.68 4.33 15.24
N SER A 278 4.71 3.03 14.91
CA SER A 278 4.09 2.54 13.67
C SER A 278 2.56 2.67 13.69
N ASN A 279 1.93 2.47 14.86
CA ASN A 279 0.49 2.66 15.04
C ASN A 279 0.11 4.14 14.92
N GLU A 280 0.88 5.06 15.50
CA GLU A 280 0.68 6.50 15.32
C GLU A 280 0.82 6.90 13.83
N GLN A 281 1.86 6.43 13.15
CA GLN A 281 2.04 6.67 11.72
C GLN A 281 0.90 6.09 10.88
N ALA A 282 0.38 4.92 11.24
CA ALA A 282 -0.77 4.33 10.57
C ALA A 282 -2.04 5.15 10.80
N ALA A 283 -2.30 5.60 12.04
CA ALA A 283 -3.42 6.46 12.37
C ALA A 283 -3.38 7.80 11.60
N HIS A 284 -2.19 8.39 11.46
CA HIS A 284 -2.01 9.59 10.62
C HIS A 284 -2.31 9.34 9.14
N ARG A 285 -2.03 8.14 8.61
CA ARG A 285 -2.40 7.75 7.23
C ARG A 285 -3.90 7.52 7.09
N GLU A 286 -4.55 7.05 8.14
CA GLU A 286 -6.01 6.85 8.17
C GLU A 286 -6.76 8.19 8.21
N ASP A 287 -6.29 9.15 9.00
CA ASP A 287 -6.95 10.45 9.18
C ASP A 287 -6.58 11.47 8.08
N GLY A 288 -5.35 11.40 7.55
CA GLY A 288 -4.80 12.36 6.57
C GLY A 288 -5.37 12.26 5.14
N GLY A 289 -6.17 11.24 4.84
CA GLY A 289 -6.69 10.99 3.49
C GLY A 289 -5.59 10.76 2.44
N LEU A 290 -5.91 10.97 1.16
CA LEU A 290 -4.97 10.72 0.05
C LEU A 290 -3.76 11.66 0.13
N PRO A 291 -2.50 11.20 0.00
CA PRO A 291 -1.33 12.05 0.13
C PRO A 291 -1.35 13.26 -0.83
N ASP A 292 -0.80 14.40 -0.40
CA ASP A 292 -0.87 15.67 -1.13
C ASP A 292 -0.29 15.58 -2.55
N PHE A 293 0.72 14.73 -2.76
CA PHE A 293 1.31 14.49 -4.08
C PHE A 293 0.35 13.80 -5.08
N VAL A 294 -0.71 13.13 -4.60
CA VAL A 294 -1.78 12.59 -5.46
C VAL A 294 -2.91 13.59 -5.66
N LYS A 295 -3.22 14.39 -4.64
CA LYS A 295 -4.18 15.51 -4.79
C LYS A 295 -3.75 16.43 -5.94
N GLN A 296 -2.45 16.66 -6.09
CA GLN A 296 -1.88 17.46 -7.18
C GLN A 296 -2.03 16.83 -8.59
N SER A 297 -2.29 15.53 -8.70
CA SER A 297 -2.48 14.85 -9.99
C SER A 297 -3.91 14.89 -10.51
N ARG A 298 -4.92 15.13 -9.66
CA ARG A 298 -6.30 15.35 -10.10
C ARG A 298 -6.48 16.85 -10.33
N GLY A 299 -6.63 17.19 -11.60
CA GLY A 299 -6.71 18.54 -12.16
C GLY A 299 -7.20 19.67 -11.24
N THR A 300 -6.50 20.79 -11.43
CA THR A 300 -6.60 22.19 -10.98
C THR A 300 -8.00 22.84 -10.91
N LYS A 301 -9.11 22.11 -10.91
CA LYS A 301 -10.47 22.69 -11.00
C LYS A 301 -11.35 22.53 -9.76
N GLY A 302 -10.97 21.71 -8.77
CA GLY A 302 -11.76 21.53 -7.55
C GLY A 302 -11.07 21.96 -6.24
N MET A 303 -9.74 21.98 -6.23
CA MET A 303 -8.95 22.19 -5.01
C MET A 303 -8.82 23.65 -4.62
N SER A 304 -8.78 24.57 -5.60
CA SER A 304 -8.71 26.01 -5.33
C SER A 304 -9.89 26.51 -4.51
N LYS A 305 -11.10 25.95 -4.68
CA LYS A 305 -12.28 26.38 -3.92
C LYS A 305 -12.25 25.91 -2.47
N ARG A 306 -11.73 24.72 -2.20
CA ARG A 306 -11.64 24.19 -0.82
C ARG A 306 -10.45 24.80 -0.08
N GLU A 307 -9.30 24.92 -0.74
CA GLU A 307 -8.14 25.62 -0.19
C GLU A 307 -8.37 27.12 -0.07
N GLU A 308 -9.09 27.78 -0.99
CA GLU A 308 -9.55 29.16 -0.78
C GLU A 308 -10.55 29.24 0.36
N ALA A 309 -11.48 28.30 0.48
CA ALA A 309 -12.42 28.30 1.59
C ALA A 309 -11.70 28.14 2.94
N GLU A 310 -10.70 27.26 3.02
CA GLU A 310 -9.88 27.05 4.21
C GLU A 310 -8.96 28.25 4.49
N ARG A 311 -8.37 28.86 3.45
CA ARG A 311 -7.57 30.10 3.57
C ARG A 311 -8.43 31.30 3.98
N ARG A 312 -9.65 31.41 3.46
CA ARG A 312 -10.65 32.43 3.84
C ARG A 312 -11.16 32.19 5.27
N ARG A 313 -11.36 30.94 5.67
CA ARG A 313 -11.70 30.56 7.06
C ARG A 313 -10.56 30.90 8.03
N ALA A 314 -9.31 30.62 7.67
CA ALA A 314 -8.15 30.97 8.49
C ALA A 314 -7.95 32.49 8.63
N LEU A 315 -8.20 33.26 7.57
CA LEU A 315 -8.20 34.72 7.63
C LEU A 315 -9.35 35.26 8.48
N ALA A 316 -10.55 34.67 8.34
CA ALA A 316 -11.70 35.05 9.16
C ALA A 316 -11.44 34.77 10.65
N LEU A 317 -10.87 33.61 10.99
CA LEU A 317 -10.49 33.25 12.35
C LEU A 317 -9.43 34.22 12.92
N ARG A 318 -8.38 34.54 12.15
CA ARG A 318 -7.38 35.54 12.57
C ARG A 318 -7.97 36.93 12.76
N ALA A 319 -8.89 37.35 11.92
CA ALA A 319 -9.59 38.62 12.08
C ALA A 319 -10.50 38.62 13.32
N LEU A 320 -11.08 37.47 13.66
CA LEU A 320 -11.89 37.29 14.87
C LEU A 320 -11.02 37.33 16.13
N ASP A 321 -9.87 36.66 16.13
CA ASP A 321 -8.88 36.71 17.20
C ASP A 321 -8.33 38.12 17.41
N GLN A 322 -8.05 38.86 16.32
CA GLN A 322 -7.65 40.26 16.41
C GLN A 322 -8.73 41.15 17.02
N ARG A 323 -10.00 40.92 16.67
CA ARG A 323 -11.13 41.66 17.27
C ARG A 323 -11.37 41.29 18.74
N LEU A 324 -11.23 40.02 19.10
CA LEU A 324 -11.31 39.55 20.49
C LEU A 324 -10.17 40.14 21.32
N ASN A 325 -8.94 40.11 20.83
CA ASN A 325 -7.80 40.72 21.50
C ASN A 325 -7.95 42.24 21.63
N ALA A 326 -8.43 42.93 20.59
CA ALA A 326 -8.72 44.36 20.64
C ALA A 326 -9.82 44.69 21.68
N ALA A 327 -10.91 43.92 21.70
CA ALA A 327 -12.00 44.07 22.66
C ALA A 327 -11.53 43.83 24.11
N THR A 328 -10.66 42.84 24.32
CA THR A 328 -10.08 42.53 25.63
C THR A 328 -9.11 43.62 26.09
N SER A 329 -8.35 44.22 25.17
CA SER A 329 -7.47 45.38 25.47
C SER A 329 -8.23 46.70 25.66
N SER A 330 -9.48 46.79 25.21
CA SER A 330 -10.33 47.99 25.34
C SER A 330 -11.22 48.00 26.59
N ARG A 331 -11.10 47.02 27.49
CA ARG A 331 -11.80 47.04 28.77
C ARG A 331 -11.07 48.05 29.69
N PRO A 332 -11.67 49.19 30.04
CA PRO A 332 -11.01 50.16 30.90
C PRO A 332 -10.83 49.55 32.30
N ALA A 333 -9.63 49.65 32.84
CA ALA A 333 -9.43 49.56 34.28
C ALA A 333 -10.20 50.73 34.91
N GLU A 334 -11.24 50.42 35.69
CA GLU A 334 -11.82 51.38 36.62
C GLU A 334 -10.74 51.74 37.65
N ALA A 335 -10.05 52.84 37.39
CA ALA A 335 -9.08 53.44 38.29
C ALA A 335 -9.81 54.42 39.24
N SER A 336 -9.79 54.03 40.51
CA SER A 336 -9.79 54.85 41.73
C SER A 336 -9.59 56.36 41.54
N ALA A 337 -10.49 57.16 42.12
CA ALA A 337 -10.23 58.52 42.60
C ALA A 337 -10.95 58.74 43.95
N ALA A 338 -10.25 59.37 44.88
CA ALA A 338 -10.43 59.32 46.33
C ALA A 338 -11.26 60.48 46.95
N THR A 339 -11.97 60.18 48.08
CA THR A 339 -12.19 60.96 49.34
C THR A 339 -12.72 62.42 49.30
N LEU A 340 -13.65 62.96 50.13
CA LEU A 340 -14.04 62.77 51.55
C LEU A 340 -15.30 63.67 51.94
N SER A 341 -15.97 63.32 53.06
CA SER A 341 -16.98 64.07 53.89
C SER A 341 -18.44 64.15 53.37
N GLU A 342 -19.53 63.94 54.13
CA GLU A 342 -19.78 63.71 55.57
C GLU A 342 -21.24 63.25 55.80
N ALA A 343 -21.45 62.40 56.82
CA ALA A 343 -22.63 62.22 57.68
C ALA A 343 -24.07 62.07 57.10
N ARG A 344 -24.73 60.94 57.40
CA ARG A 344 -25.72 60.78 58.51
C ARG A 344 -26.85 59.77 58.21
N ASP A 345 -27.02 58.85 59.17
CA ASP A 345 -28.22 58.09 59.61
C ASP A 345 -29.08 57.27 58.61
N GLN A 346 -29.03 55.92 58.70
CA GLN A 346 -30.13 55.03 59.16
C GLN A 346 -29.92 53.55 58.75
N GLU A 347 -29.70 52.70 59.77
CA GLU A 347 -29.98 51.25 59.82
C GLU A 347 -31.52 50.98 59.89
N PRO A 348 -32.03 49.72 59.88
CA PRO A 348 -31.48 48.43 59.39
C PRO A 348 -32.53 47.61 58.58
N VAL A 349 -32.21 46.36 58.22
CA VAL A 349 -33.03 45.13 58.01
C VAL A 349 -32.41 44.33 56.86
N GLY A 350 -32.04 43.05 56.96
CA GLY A 350 -32.21 42.06 58.01
C GLY A 350 -31.28 40.88 57.71
N GLN A 351 -30.83 40.28 58.80
CA GLN A 351 -29.87 39.19 58.88
C GLN A 351 -30.60 37.85 58.76
N ALA A 352 -30.05 36.91 57.98
CA ALA A 352 -30.26 35.49 58.21
C ALA A 352 -28.98 34.73 57.84
N ASP A 353 -28.27 34.42 58.91
CA ASP A 353 -27.11 33.56 59.05
C ASP A 353 -27.55 32.09 58.92
N TYR A 354 -26.79 31.26 58.20
CA TYR A 354 -26.70 29.83 58.51
C TYR A 354 -25.38 29.25 57.98
N LYS A 355 -24.57 28.79 58.93
CA LYS A 355 -23.28 28.10 58.76
C LYS A 355 -23.45 26.59 59.06
N PRO A 356 -22.42 25.77 58.78
CA PRO A 356 -22.52 24.39 58.31
C PRO A 356 -22.32 23.35 59.43
N ASP A 357 -22.58 22.08 59.11
CA ASP A 357 -22.00 20.89 59.72
C ASP A 357 -21.84 19.86 58.58
N GLY A 358 -20.81 19.01 58.46
CA GLY A 358 -19.73 18.61 59.34
C GLY A 358 -19.35 17.16 58.97
N ASN A 359 -18.04 16.88 58.92
CA ASN A 359 -17.34 15.61 58.69
C ASN A 359 -17.24 15.00 57.29
#